data_AF-A0A831RIA8-F1
#
_entry.id   AF-A0A831RIA8-F1
#
_cell.length_a   1.000
_cell.length_b   1.000
_cell.length_c   1.000
_cell.angle_alpha   90.00
_cell.angle_beta   90.00
_cell.angle_gamma   90.00
#
_symmetry.space_group_name_H-M   'P 1'
#
loop_
_entity.id
_entity.type
_entity.pdbx_description
1 polymer ?
#
loop_
_entity_poly.entity_id
_entity_poly.type
_entity_poly.pdbx_seq_one_letter_code
_entity_poly.pdbx_strand_id
1 'polypeptide(L)'
;AVLYFLVIFHLTNLYWAEHRGVEEFILFGGNLYTWLFWGGQVLLGGLVPLALLYSPATGNSRFWIAVSSALVILGGFALIYVIIIGGEVYPLALFPGKAISSTFYDGVINTYTPSLPEILLGIGGIALSLAATMVAIKFLPFLPASLEDAVVEPAMVSAPASTEAHA
;
A
#
# COMPACT_ATOMS: atom_id res chain seq x y z
N ALA A 1 1.90 2.54 -9.31
CA ALA A 1 3.08 1.65 -9.27
C ALA A 1 2.76 0.30 -8.62
N VAL A 2 2.23 0.25 -7.40
CA VAL A 2 2.05 -1.02 -6.66
C VAL A 2 1.20 -2.06 -7.40
N LEU A 3 0.03 -1.68 -7.94
CA LEU A 3 -0.82 -2.62 -8.70
C LEU A 3 -0.10 -3.25 -9.90
N TYR A 4 0.72 -2.47 -10.61
CA TYR A 4 1.50 -2.98 -11.74
C TYR A 4 2.50 -4.04 -11.30
N PHE A 5 3.27 -3.76 -10.23
CA PHE A 5 4.22 -4.74 -9.70
C PHE A 5 3.53 -5.96 -9.11
N LEU A 6 2.37 -5.78 -8.46
CA LEU A 6 1.54 -6.86 -7.94
C LEU A 6 1.12 -7.82 -9.07
N VAL A 7 0.64 -7.27 -10.19
CA VAL A 7 0.25 -8.06 -11.37
C VAL A 7 1.44 -8.83 -11.93
N ILE A 8 2.59 -8.17 -12.13
CA ILE A 8 3.79 -8.84 -12.64
C ILE A 8 4.25 -9.94 -11.70
N PHE A 9 4.27 -9.68 -10.38
CA PHE A 9 4.70 -10.64 -9.37
C PHE A 9 3.84 -11.91 -9.43
N HIS A 10 2.52 -11.79 -9.34
CA HIS A 10 1.63 -12.95 -9.35
C HIS A 10 1.58 -13.66 -10.70
N LEU A 11 1.65 -12.94 -11.83
CA LEU A 11 1.75 -13.59 -13.15
C LEU A 11 3.05 -14.38 -13.30
N THR A 12 4.16 -13.83 -12.81
CA THR A 12 5.46 -14.49 -12.86
C THR A 12 5.45 -15.75 -12.00
N ASN A 13 4.89 -15.70 -10.78
CA ASN A 13 4.80 -16.87 -9.92
C ASN A 13 3.83 -17.92 -10.45
N LEU A 14 2.71 -17.51 -11.07
CA LEU A 14 1.76 -18.45 -11.67
C LEU A 14 2.36 -19.22 -12.86
N TYR A 15 3.35 -18.63 -13.55
CA TYR A 15 4.12 -19.31 -14.59
C TYR A 15 5.01 -20.42 -14.03
N TRP A 16 5.56 -20.26 -12.83
CA TRP A 16 6.39 -21.27 -12.18
C TRP A 16 5.53 -22.33 -11.47
N ALA A 17 5.62 -23.59 -11.93
CA ALA A 17 4.82 -24.70 -11.40
C ALA A 17 5.02 -24.95 -9.88
N GLU A 18 6.20 -24.63 -9.34
CA GLU A 18 6.51 -24.77 -7.91
C GLU A 18 5.72 -23.81 -7.03
N HIS A 19 5.44 -22.59 -7.50
CA HIS A 19 4.74 -21.57 -6.73
C HIS A 19 3.22 -21.64 -6.87
N ARG A 20 2.72 -22.52 -7.75
CA ARG A 20 1.30 -22.59 -8.09
C ARG A 20 0.40 -22.81 -6.88
N GLY A 21 0.83 -23.62 -5.90
CA GLY A 21 0.05 -23.88 -4.70
C GLY A 21 -0.11 -22.64 -3.80
N VAL A 22 0.95 -21.85 -3.62
CA VAL A 22 0.92 -20.60 -2.85
C VAL A 22 0.04 -19.58 -3.58
N GLU A 23 0.18 -19.47 -4.89
CA GLU A 23 -0.61 -18.56 -5.71
C GLU A 23 -2.10 -18.93 -5.71
N GLU A 24 -2.45 -20.21 -5.80
CA GLU A 24 -3.84 -20.66 -5.66
C GLU A 24 -4.39 -20.35 -4.26
N PHE A 25 -3.59 -20.53 -3.21
CA PHE A 25 -4.00 -20.18 -1.84
C PHE A 25 -4.30 -18.69 -1.66
N ILE A 26 -3.45 -17.81 -2.19
CA ILE A 26 -3.63 -16.36 -2.07
C ILE A 26 -4.73 -15.87 -3.00
N LEU A 27 -4.72 -16.23 -4.28
CA LEU A 27 -5.60 -15.63 -5.30
C LEU A 27 -6.99 -16.27 -5.38
N PHE A 28 -7.09 -17.58 -5.11
CA PHE A 28 -8.30 -18.37 -5.36
C PHE A 28 -8.72 -19.25 -4.17
N GLY A 29 -8.02 -19.18 -3.04
CA GLY A 29 -8.22 -20.08 -1.91
C GLY A 29 -9.51 -19.86 -1.12
N GLY A 30 -10.32 -18.85 -1.46
CA GLY A 30 -11.60 -18.56 -0.80
C GLY A 30 -11.48 -18.23 0.69
N ASN A 31 -10.27 -17.91 1.15
CA ASN A 31 -9.93 -17.69 2.54
C ASN A 31 -9.78 -16.19 2.87
N LEU A 32 -9.45 -15.86 4.12
CA LEU A 32 -9.25 -14.49 4.56
C LEU A 32 -8.18 -13.76 3.72
N TYR A 33 -7.07 -14.43 3.37
CA TYR A 33 -5.98 -13.83 2.61
C TYR A 33 -6.40 -13.49 1.18
N THR A 34 -7.24 -14.32 0.56
CA THR A 34 -7.86 -14.03 -0.74
C THR A 34 -8.75 -12.78 -0.67
N TRP A 35 -9.56 -12.65 0.38
CA TRP A 35 -10.38 -11.46 0.58
C TRP A 35 -9.56 -10.20 0.88
N LEU A 36 -8.49 -10.31 1.67
CA LEU A 36 -7.58 -9.20 1.95
C LEU A 36 -6.79 -8.78 0.72
N PHE A 37 -6.39 -9.73 -0.13
CA PHE A 37 -5.71 -9.45 -1.39
C PHE A 37 -6.63 -8.71 -2.36
N TRP A 38 -7.78 -9.29 -2.71
CA TRP A 38 -8.69 -8.71 -3.71
C TRP A 38 -9.45 -7.50 -3.17
N GLY A 39 -10.08 -7.64 -2.00
CA GLY A 39 -10.89 -6.59 -1.40
C GLY A 39 -10.05 -5.49 -0.75
N GLY A 40 -9.07 -5.87 0.07
CA GLY A 40 -8.23 -4.94 0.80
C GLY A 40 -7.22 -4.22 -0.09
N GLN A 41 -6.31 -4.95 -0.72
CA GLN A 41 -5.23 -4.34 -1.49
C GLN A 41 -5.68 -3.90 -2.89
N VAL A 42 -6.26 -4.80 -3.69
CA VAL A 42 -6.57 -4.50 -5.10
C VAL A 42 -7.70 -3.49 -5.22
N LEU A 43 -8.85 -3.76 -4.59
CA LEU A 43 -10.03 -2.92 -4.69
C LEU A 43 -9.89 -1.66 -3.83
N LEU A 44 -9.76 -1.80 -2.51
CA LEU A 44 -9.77 -0.68 -1.57
C LEU A 44 -8.47 0.14 -1.61
N GLY A 45 -7.31 -0.51 -1.68
CA GLY A 45 -6.01 0.16 -1.76
C GLY A 45 -5.62 0.69 -3.14
N GLY A 46 -6.21 0.13 -4.20
CA GLY A 46 -5.79 0.35 -5.58
C GLY A 46 -6.86 1.03 -6.42
N LEU A 47 -7.91 0.28 -6.78
CA LEU A 47 -8.91 0.71 -7.75
C LEU A 47 -9.80 1.85 -7.25
N VAL A 48 -10.24 1.82 -6.00
CA VAL A 48 -11.11 2.86 -5.42
C VAL A 48 -10.40 4.22 -5.34
N PRO A 49 -9.17 4.34 -4.80
CA PRO A 49 -8.42 5.59 -4.79
C PRO A 49 -8.16 6.12 -6.21
N LEU A 50 -7.87 5.24 -7.16
CA LEU A 50 -7.73 5.64 -8.57
C LEU A 50 -9.04 6.24 -9.10
N ALA A 51 -10.17 5.57 -8.90
CA ALA A 51 -11.46 6.09 -9.35
C ALA A 51 -11.80 7.45 -8.71
N LEU A 52 -11.51 7.63 -7.42
CA LEU A 52 -11.77 8.88 -6.69
C LEU A 52 -10.86 10.03 -7.17
N LEU A 53 -9.60 9.76 -7.47
CA LEU A 53 -8.65 10.81 -7.86
C LEU A 53 -8.77 11.19 -9.34
N TYR A 54 -9.10 10.24 -10.22
CA TYR A 54 -9.26 10.51 -11.66
C TYR A 54 -10.65 11.04 -12.05
N SER A 55 -11.63 10.98 -11.15
CA SER A 55 -12.95 11.57 -11.40
C SER A 55 -12.91 13.10 -11.21
N PRO A 56 -13.40 13.90 -12.19
CA PRO A 56 -13.39 15.36 -12.10
C PRO A 56 -14.26 15.91 -10.95
N ALA A 57 -15.24 15.12 -10.47
CA ALA A 57 -16.11 15.50 -9.37
C ALA A 57 -15.43 15.40 -7.99
N THR A 58 -14.44 14.50 -7.83
CA THR A 58 -13.83 14.18 -6.54
C THR A 58 -12.34 14.51 -6.48
N GLY A 59 -11.63 14.53 -7.60
CA GLY A 59 -10.18 14.77 -7.66
C GLY A 59 -9.72 16.14 -7.18
N ASN A 60 -10.57 17.18 -7.26
CA ASN A 60 -10.25 18.54 -6.81
C ASN A 60 -10.65 18.83 -5.36
N SER A 61 -11.27 17.88 -4.66
CA SER A 61 -11.73 18.07 -3.28
C SER A 61 -10.68 17.57 -2.29
N ARG A 62 -10.22 18.46 -1.41
CA ARG A 62 -9.27 18.14 -0.32
C ARG A 62 -9.76 16.97 0.55
N PHE A 63 -11.07 16.86 0.77
CA PHE A 63 -11.65 15.78 1.54
C PHE A 63 -11.49 14.42 0.84
N TRP A 64 -11.83 14.33 -0.44
CA TRP A 64 -11.74 13.09 -1.22
C TRP A 64 -10.30 12.66 -1.46
N ILE A 65 -9.37 13.61 -1.56
CA ILE A 65 -7.93 13.33 -1.58
C ILE A 65 -7.52 12.69 -0.24
N ALA A 66 -7.94 13.24 0.90
CA ALA A 66 -7.63 12.67 2.22
C ALA A 66 -8.22 11.26 2.40
N VAL A 67 -9.47 11.05 1.98
CA VAL A 67 -10.10 9.72 1.98
C VAL A 67 -9.31 8.74 1.12
N SER A 68 -8.95 9.14 -0.10
CA SER A 68 -8.17 8.29 -1.02
C SER A 68 -6.82 7.90 -0.41
N SER A 69 -6.11 8.84 0.23
CA SER A 69 -4.85 8.55 0.94
C SER A 69 -5.04 7.56 2.08
N ALA A 70 -6.12 7.69 2.88
CA ALA A 70 -6.41 6.75 3.95
C ALA A 70 -6.70 5.35 3.42
N LEU A 71 -7.46 5.23 2.34
CA LEU A 71 -7.75 3.96 1.67
C LEU A 71 -6.47 3.29 1.13
N VAL A 72 -5.55 4.07 0.53
CA VAL A 72 -4.25 3.55 0.08
C VAL A 72 -3.44 3.01 1.26
N ILE A 73 -3.41 3.69 2.40
CA ILE A 73 -2.71 3.22 3.61
C ILE A 73 -3.33 1.91 4.11
N LEU A 74 -4.66 1.83 4.19
CA LEU A 74 -5.36 0.62 4.61
C LEU A 74 -5.11 -0.57 3.66
N GLY A 75 -5.12 -0.33 2.35
CA GLY A 75 -4.75 -1.34 1.37
C GLY A 75 -3.31 -1.80 1.53
N GLY A 76 -2.38 -0.87 1.75
CA GLY A 76 -0.98 -1.17 2.03
C GLY A 76 -0.80 -2.09 3.25
N PHE A 77 -1.57 -1.85 4.33
CA PHE A 77 -1.59 -2.77 5.48
C PHE A 77 -2.16 -4.15 5.12
N ALA A 78 -3.21 -4.21 4.30
CA ALA A 78 -3.73 -5.49 3.81
C ALA A 78 -2.69 -6.26 2.98
N LEU A 79 -1.93 -5.57 2.13
CA LEU A 79 -0.83 -6.17 1.37
C LEU A 79 0.27 -6.72 2.30
N ILE A 80 0.72 -5.93 3.29
CA ILE A 80 1.73 -6.38 4.26
C ILE A 80 1.23 -7.59 5.04
N TYR A 81 -0.04 -7.60 5.45
CA TYR A 81 -0.65 -8.72 6.14
C TYR A 81 -0.67 -9.99 5.28
N VAL A 82 -1.08 -9.88 4.01
CA VAL A 82 -1.08 -11.02 3.06
C VAL A 82 0.34 -11.55 2.85
N ILE A 83 1.34 -10.69 2.73
CA ILE A 83 2.73 -11.11 2.53
C ILE A 83 3.29 -11.80 3.77
N ILE A 84 3.17 -11.18 4.94
CA ILE A 84 3.79 -11.69 6.17
C ILE A 84 2.99 -12.88 6.69
N ILE A 85 1.70 -12.69 7.00
CA ILE A 85 0.90 -13.73 7.64
C ILE A 85 0.46 -14.79 6.62
N GLY A 86 0.09 -14.38 5.40
CA GLY A 86 -0.26 -15.35 4.36
C GLY A 86 0.92 -16.23 3.95
N GLY A 87 2.16 -15.69 3.97
CA GLY A 87 3.37 -16.46 3.71
C GLY A 87 3.68 -17.49 4.79
N GLU A 88 3.52 -17.13 6.07
CA GLU A 88 3.78 -18.02 7.21
C GLU A 88 2.73 -19.13 7.36
N VAL A 89 1.49 -18.86 6.94
CA VAL A 89 0.37 -19.80 7.10
C VAL A 89 0.33 -20.87 6.02
N TYR A 90 0.96 -20.62 4.86
CA TYR A 90 1.04 -21.62 3.80
C TYR A 90 2.05 -22.73 4.17
N PRO A 91 1.65 -24.01 4.17
CA PRO A 91 2.52 -25.09 4.63
C PRO A 91 3.70 -25.31 3.68
N LEU A 92 4.91 -25.16 4.20
CA LEU A 92 6.14 -25.44 3.46
C LEU A 92 6.38 -26.96 3.40
N ALA A 93 6.58 -27.48 2.19
CA ALA A 93 7.06 -28.84 2.00
C ALA A 93 8.56 -28.91 2.33
N LEU A 94 8.90 -29.07 3.62
CA LEU A 94 10.29 -29.06 4.09
C LEU A 94 11.16 -30.17 3.48
N PHE A 95 10.56 -31.30 3.12
CA PHE A 95 11.27 -32.46 2.57
C PHE A 95 10.51 -33.07 1.39
N PRO A 96 10.63 -32.48 0.19
CA PRO A 96 9.94 -32.99 -1.00
C PRO A 96 10.36 -34.44 -1.29
N GLY A 97 9.38 -35.33 -1.44
CA GLY A 97 9.60 -36.75 -1.76
C GLY A 97 9.93 -37.67 -0.57
N LYS A 98 9.82 -37.20 0.67
CA LYS A 98 10.01 -38.00 1.89
C LYS A 98 8.73 -37.97 2.72
N ALA A 99 8.21 -39.14 3.11
CA ALA A 99 7.15 -39.23 4.11
C ALA A 99 7.79 -39.06 5.49
N ILE A 100 7.64 -37.86 6.05
CA ILE A 100 8.09 -37.55 7.40
C ILE A 100 6.82 -37.31 8.20
N SER A 101 6.71 -37.99 9.35
CA SER A 101 5.63 -37.78 10.30
C SER A 101 6.22 -37.16 11.57
N SER A 102 5.98 -35.87 11.76
CA SER A 102 6.25 -35.15 13.00
C SER A 102 4.96 -35.04 13.83
N THR A 103 5.08 -35.09 15.16
CA THR A 103 3.98 -34.79 16.09
C THR A 103 3.69 -33.30 16.22
N PHE A 104 4.51 -32.43 15.62
CA PHE A 104 4.39 -30.97 15.64
C PHE A 104 4.01 -30.44 14.25
N TYR A 105 2.76 -30.02 14.08
CA TYR A 105 2.28 -29.11 13.04
C TYR A 105 2.70 -29.42 11.58
N ASP A 106 2.84 -30.70 11.22
CA ASP A 106 3.14 -31.09 9.83
C ASP A 106 1.93 -30.77 8.92
N GLY A 107 2.09 -29.78 8.04
CA GLY A 107 1.15 -29.50 6.95
C GLY A 107 -0.19 -28.85 7.35
N VAL A 108 -0.34 -28.36 8.58
CA VAL A 108 -1.58 -27.72 9.06
C VAL A 108 -1.52 -26.21 8.85
N ILE A 109 -2.62 -25.65 8.33
CA ILE A 109 -2.83 -24.20 8.22
C ILE A 109 -2.89 -23.60 9.63
N ASN A 110 -1.85 -22.89 10.04
CA ASN A 110 -1.82 -22.20 11.33
C ASN A 110 -2.76 -20.98 11.30
N THR A 111 -3.49 -20.76 12.39
CA THR A 111 -4.38 -19.59 12.51
C THR A 111 -3.68 -18.50 13.31
N TYR A 112 -3.56 -17.31 12.72
CA TYR A 112 -3.08 -16.12 13.40
C TYR A 112 -4.26 -15.29 13.91
N THR A 113 -4.30 -15.02 15.22
CA THR A 113 -5.24 -14.08 15.83
C THR A 113 -4.44 -13.03 16.60
N PRO A 114 -4.49 -11.75 16.21
CA PRO A 114 -3.71 -10.72 16.88
C PRO A 114 -4.19 -10.51 18.32
N SER A 115 -3.24 -10.46 19.24
CA SER A 115 -3.45 -10.15 20.64
C SER A 115 -3.54 -8.63 20.88
N LEU A 116 -4.14 -8.24 22.01
CA LEU A 116 -4.27 -6.83 22.36
C LEU A 116 -2.92 -6.08 22.40
N PRO A 117 -1.83 -6.63 22.97
CA PRO A 117 -0.52 -5.98 22.93
C PRO A 117 0.02 -5.76 21.51
N GLU A 118 -0.21 -6.69 20.58
CA GLU A 118 0.22 -6.54 19.18
C GLU A 118 -0.53 -5.40 18.48
N ILE A 119 -1.83 -5.27 18.73
CA ILE A 119 -2.64 -4.16 18.21
C ILE A 119 -2.14 -2.83 18.78
N LEU A 120 -1.90 -2.77 20.09
CA LEU A 120 -1.37 -1.57 20.75
C LEU A 120 0.03 -1.21 20.23
N LEU A 121 0.88 -2.19 19.93
CA LEU A 121 2.19 -1.97 19.33
C LEU A 121 2.06 -1.35 17.93
N GLY A 122 1.14 -1.87 17.10
CA GLY A 122 0.85 -1.31 15.77
C GLY A 122 0.37 0.15 15.84
N ILE A 123 -0.58 0.44 16.74
CA ILE A 123 -1.08 1.82 16.96
C ILE A 123 0.06 2.72 17.50
N GLY A 124 0.90 2.20 18.39
CA GLY A 124 2.06 2.91 18.93
C GLY A 124 3.04 3.35 17.84
N GLY A 125 3.29 2.52 16.83
CA GLY A 125 4.12 2.87 15.69
C GLY A 125 3.55 4.04 14.86
N ILE A 126 2.23 4.07 14.66
CA ILE A 126 1.55 5.18 13.97
C ILE A 126 1.67 6.46 14.80
N ALA A 127 1.38 6.40 16.09
CA ALA A 127 1.47 7.54 16.99
C ALA A 127 2.89 8.11 17.06
N LEU A 128 3.90 7.24 17.16
CA LEU A 128 5.31 7.63 17.18
C LEU A 128 5.72 8.30 15.86
N SER A 129 5.28 7.77 14.72
CA SER A 129 5.56 8.35 13.41
C SER A 129 5.00 9.77 13.29
N LEU A 130 3.73 9.97 13.69
CA LEU A 130 3.10 11.29 13.68
C LEU A 130 3.78 12.27 14.65
N ALA A 131 4.14 11.81 15.85
CA ALA A 131 4.87 12.62 16.82
C ALA A 131 6.25 13.04 16.29
N ALA A 132 6.99 12.12 15.67
CA ALA A 132 8.27 12.41 15.05
C ALA A 132 8.13 13.42 13.90
N THR A 133 7.12 13.27 13.04
CA THR A 133 6.81 14.25 11.99
C THR A 133 6.50 15.64 12.57
N MET A 134 5.73 15.72 13.66
CA MET A 134 5.40 16.99 14.30
C MET A 134 6.64 17.67 14.90
N VAL A 135 7.51 16.90 15.56
CA VAL A 135 8.80 17.40 16.07
C VAL A 135 9.68 17.90 14.91
N ALA A 136 9.77 17.13 13.83
CA ALA A 136 10.54 17.49 12.65
C ALA A 136 10.07 18.82 12.05
N ILE A 137 8.77 18.99 11.82
CA ILE A 137 8.20 20.25 11.27
C ILE A 137 8.39 21.43 12.22
N LYS A 138 8.37 21.20 13.54
CA LYS A 138 8.54 22.27 14.53
C LYS A 138 9.97 22.81 14.57
N PHE A 139 10.98 21.96 14.39
CA PHE A 139 12.39 22.32 14.61
C PHE A 139 13.21 22.48 13.33
N LEU A 140 12.76 21.94 12.20
CA LEU A 140 13.45 22.00 10.92
C LEU A 140 12.61 22.79 9.90
N PRO A 141 13.24 23.58 9.00
CA PRO A 141 12.54 24.38 8.01
C PRO A 141 12.05 23.50 6.83
N PHE A 142 11.13 22.57 7.10
CA PHE A 142 10.52 21.70 6.08
C PHE A 142 9.41 22.39 5.28
N LEU A 143 8.74 23.38 5.86
CA LEU A 143 7.66 24.12 5.21
C LEU A 143 8.16 25.46 4.67
N PRO A 144 7.79 25.83 3.44
CA PRO A 144 8.15 27.14 2.90
C PRO A 144 7.43 28.24 3.70
N ALA A 145 8.10 29.40 3.84
CA ALA A 145 7.56 30.53 4.58
C ALA A 145 6.36 31.18 3.89
N SER A 146 6.21 30.97 2.57
CA SER A 146 5.06 31.40 1.77
C SER A 146 4.71 30.32 0.75
N LEU A 147 3.42 30.19 0.45
CA LEU A 147 2.87 29.33 -0.60
C LEU A 147 2.39 30.15 -1.80
N GLU A 148 2.68 31.45 -1.84
CA GLU A 148 2.30 32.33 -2.95
C GLU A 148 3.13 32.00 -4.20
N ASP A 149 2.47 31.81 -5.34
CA ASP A 149 3.12 31.47 -6.62
C ASP A 149 4.20 32.50 -7.01
N ALA A 150 4.00 33.77 -6.66
CA ALA A 150 4.94 34.86 -6.90
C ALA A 150 6.31 34.71 -6.18
N VAL A 151 6.36 33.91 -5.11
CA VAL A 151 7.60 33.62 -4.35
C VAL A 151 8.27 32.34 -4.84
N VAL A 152 7.53 31.50 -5.57
CA VAL A 152 7.97 30.17 -6.05
C VAL A 152 8.49 30.22 -7.49
N GLU A 153 8.02 31.16 -8.33
CA GLU A 153 8.54 31.34 -9.69
C GLU A 153 9.99 31.85 -9.70
N PRO A 154 10.96 31.12 -10.28
CA PRO A 154 12.27 31.69 -10.54
C PRO A 154 12.09 32.84 -11.53
N ALA A 155 12.77 33.97 -11.28
CA ALA A 155 12.66 35.24 -12.00
C ALA A 155 13.02 35.23 -13.51
N MET A 156 12.95 34.08 -14.20
CA MET A 156 13.37 33.91 -15.59
C MET A 156 12.25 33.56 -16.58
N VAL A 157 11.01 33.99 -16.35
CA VAL A 157 10.03 34.17 -17.45
C VAL A 157 9.19 35.43 -17.22
N SER A 158 9.84 36.60 -17.15
CA SER A 158 9.20 37.84 -17.60
C SER A 158 9.72 38.17 -19.00
N ALA A 159 9.22 37.45 -20.01
CA ALA A 159 9.35 37.95 -21.38
C ALA A 159 8.57 39.27 -21.44
N PRO A 160 9.18 40.38 -21.90
CA PRO A 160 8.53 41.68 -21.89
C PRO A 160 7.30 41.63 -22.78
N ALA A 161 6.20 42.22 -22.30
CA ALA A 161 5.01 42.46 -23.09
C ALA A 161 5.43 43.18 -24.38
N SER A 162 5.31 42.48 -25.52
CA SER A 162 5.47 43.08 -26.83
C SER A 162 4.37 44.13 -26.99
N THR A 163 4.75 45.36 -26.73
CA THR A 163 4.01 46.55 -27.15
C THR A 163 4.10 46.59 -28.67
N GLU A 164 3.19 45.94 -29.37
CA GLU A 164 2.88 46.31 -30.74
C GLU A 164 1.72 47.29 -30.71
N ALA A 165 2.09 48.55 -30.49
CA ALA A 165 1.35 49.68 -30.99
C ALA A 165 1.74 49.85 -32.46
N HIS A 166 0.84 49.54 -33.39
CA HIS A 166 0.91 50.07 -34.76
C HIS A 166 -0.51 50.28 -35.32
N ALA A 167 -0.82 51.58 -35.47
CA ALA A 167 -1.65 52.24 -36.48
C ALA A 167 -3.11 51.78 -36.69
#